data_AF-A3V3Z6-F1
#
_entry.id   AF-A3V3Z6-F1
#
_cell.length_a   1.000
_cell.length_b   1.000
_cell.length_c   1.000
_cell.angle_alpha   90.00
_cell.angle_beta   90.00
_cell.angle_gamma   90.00
#
_symmetry.space_group_name_H-M   'P 1'
#
loop_
_entity.id
_entity.type
_entity.pdbx_description
1 polymer ?
#
loop_
_entity_poly.entity_id
_entity_poly.type
_entity_poly.pdbx_seq_one_letter_code
_entity_poly.pdbx_strand_id
1 'polypeptide(L)'
;MERDLGLADLPEQETRLLYAVAIQTRAKPEVSLVELQEHPLMADISRSTFFRALKHLIKRGYLEKTGAEKRAGYKLINAPLGLVPLQ
;
A
#
# COMPACT_ATOMS: atom_id res chain seq x y z
N MET A 1 23.70 10.14 -7.32
CA MET A 1 22.45 10.84 -6.99
C MET A 1 21.35 9.81 -7.05
N GLU A 2 21.08 9.18 -5.91
CA GLU A 2 20.23 7.99 -5.77
C GLU A 2 18.78 8.31 -6.14
N ARG A 3 18.48 8.25 -7.44
CA ARG A 3 17.12 8.10 -7.95
C ARG A 3 16.74 6.63 -7.81
N ASP A 4 16.70 6.16 -6.56
CA ASP A 4 16.36 4.78 -6.27
C ASP A 4 14.84 4.60 -6.39
N LEU A 5 14.45 4.14 -7.57
CA LEU A 5 13.25 3.37 -7.89
C LEU A 5 11.91 3.81 -7.26
N GLY A 6 11.15 4.60 -8.02
CA GLY A 6 9.69 4.47 -8.11
C GLY A 6 8.83 5.19 -7.06
N LEU A 7 9.36 5.49 -5.86
CA LEU A 7 8.60 6.18 -4.79
C LEU A 7 8.52 7.70 -4.96
N ALA A 8 9.56 8.33 -5.52
CA ALA A 8 9.66 9.79 -5.59
C ALA A 8 8.61 10.45 -6.51
N ASP A 9 7.98 9.66 -7.38
CA ASP A 9 6.88 10.10 -8.27
C ASP A 9 5.49 9.81 -7.67
N LEU A 10 5.42 9.05 -6.57
CA LEU A 10 4.13 8.70 -5.97
C LEU A 10 3.59 9.87 -5.15
N PRO A 11 2.32 10.24 -5.35
CA PRO A 11 1.70 11.25 -4.54
C PRO A 11 1.59 10.77 -3.09
N GLU A 12 1.55 11.72 -2.16
CA GLU A 12 1.65 11.45 -0.73
C GLU A 12 0.67 10.37 -0.22
N GLN A 13 -0.58 10.40 -0.68
CA GLN A 13 -1.59 9.39 -0.32
C GLN A 13 -1.21 7.96 -0.74
N GLU A 14 -0.53 7.80 -1.87
CA GLU A 14 -0.12 6.48 -2.38
C GLU A 14 1.07 5.95 -1.59
N THR A 15 2.04 6.81 -1.30
CA THR A 15 3.17 6.48 -0.44
C THR A 15 2.69 6.10 0.96
N ARG A 16 1.81 6.90 1.57
CA ARG A 16 1.22 6.57 2.89
C ARG A 16 0.48 5.23 2.86
N LEU A 17 -0.25 4.91 1.78
CA LEU A 17 -0.96 3.64 1.66
C LEU A 17 0.01 2.46 1.53
N LEU A 18 1.08 2.61 0.76
CA LEU A 18 2.15 1.61 0.69
C LEU A 18 2.79 1.35 2.05
N TYR A 19 3.08 2.40 2.83
CA TYR A 19 3.60 2.26 4.18
C TYR A 19 2.61 1.55 5.10
N ALA A 20 1.32 1.89 5.04
CA ALA A 20 0.28 1.24 5.84
C ALA A 20 0.20 -0.27 5.52
N VAL A 21 0.22 -0.63 4.23
CA VAL A 21 0.27 -2.04 3.82
C VAL A 21 1.56 -2.68 4.34
N ALA A 22 2.73 -2.06 4.14
CA ALA A 22 4.02 -2.61 4.56
C ALA A 22 4.09 -2.94 6.05
N ILE A 23 3.63 -2.00 6.90
CA ILE A 23 3.59 -2.17 8.36
C ILE A 23 2.70 -3.35 8.72
N GLN A 24 1.50 -3.41 8.14
CA GLN A 24 0.55 -4.48 8.42
C GLN A 24 1.05 -5.83 7.90
N THR A 25 1.65 -5.88 6.72
CA THR A 25 2.15 -7.12 6.11
C THR A 25 3.44 -7.64 6.72
N ARG A 26 4.05 -6.91 7.68
CA ARG A 26 5.12 -7.46 8.53
C ARG A 26 4.60 -8.49 9.53
N ALA A 27 3.38 -8.31 10.03
CA ALA A 27 2.79 -9.17 11.05
C ALA A 27 1.88 -10.28 10.48
N LYS A 28 1.47 -10.15 9.22
CA LYS A 28 0.51 -11.05 8.56
C LYS A 28 0.76 -11.07 7.04
N PRO A 29 0.33 -12.12 6.32
CA PRO A 29 0.60 -12.24 4.89
C PRO A 29 -0.13 -11.22 4.00
N GLU A 30 -1.27 -10.69 4.47
CA GLU A 30 -2.11 -9.74 3.73
C GLU A 30 -2.86 -8.83 4.72
N VAL A 31 -3.31 -7.67 4.25
CA VAL A 31 -4.13 -6.73 5.04
C VAL A 31 -5.50 -6.54 4.41
N SER A 32 -6.56 -6.56 5.21
CA SER A 32 -7.92 -6.37 4.72
C SER A 32 -8.21 -4.91 4.36
N LEU A 33 -9.19 -4.68 3.48
CA LEU A 33 -9.65 -3.34 3.12
C LEU A 33 -10.09 -2.50 4.33
N VAL A 34 -10.75 -3.13 5.30
CA VAL A 34 -11.24 -2.48 6.52
C VAL A 34 -10.05 -1.98 7.35
N GLU A 35 -9.07 -2.86 7.59
CA GLU A 35 -7.87 -2.54 8.36
C GLU A 35 -7.02 -1.44 7.70
N LEU A 36 -7.02 -1.35 6.37
CA LEU A 36 -6.37 -0.24 5.66
C LEU A 36 -7.11 1.08 5.82
N GLN A 37 -8.45 1.08 5.76
CA GLN A 37 -9.24 2.30 5.94
C GLN A 37 -9.19 2.81 7.39
N GLU A 38 -9.08 1.91 8.37
CA GLU A 38 -8.97 2.26 9.80
C GLU A 38 -7.53 2.57 10.23
N HIS A 39 -6.55 2.41 9.33
CA HIS A 39 -5.16 2.68 9.65
C HIS A 39 -4.92 4.18 9.91
N PRO A 40 -4.16 4.57 10.95
CA PRO A 40 -3.96 5.97 11.32
C PRO A 40 -3.36 6.83 10.19
N LEU A 41 -2.52 6.24 9.32
CA LEU A 41 -1.97 6.93 8.14
C LEU A 41 -3.05 7.33 7.11
N MET A 42 -4.19 6.65 7.11
CA MET A 42 -5.31 6.86 6.18
C MET A 42 -6.47 7.64 6.81
N ALA A 43 -6.39 8.00 8.09
CA ALA A 43 -7.50 8.60 8.84
C ALA A 43 -8.00 9.94 8.26
N ASP A 44 -7.11 10.73 7.64
CA ASP A 44 -7.43 12.02 7.01
C ASP A 44 -7.74 11.91 5.50
N ILE A 45 -7.62 10.71 4.93
CA ILE A 45 -7.80 10.51 3.49
C ILE A 45 -9.25 10.16 3.19
N SER A 46 -9.91 11.00 2.37
CA SER A 46 -11.27 10.71 1.91
C SER A 46 -11.36 9.36 1.21
N ARG A 47 -12.50 8.67 1.39
CA ARG A 47 -12.74 7.33 0.81
C ARG A 47 -12.50 7.28 -0.71
N SER A 48 -12.92 8.31 -1.44
CA SER A 48 -12.68 8.43 -2.89
C SER A 48 -11.19 8.47 -3.23
N THR A 49 -10.40 9.23 -2.48
CA THR A 49 -8.94 9.34 -2.66
C THR A 49 -8.24 8.03 -2.30
N PHE A 50 -8.65 7.39 -1.21
CA PHE A 50 -8.16 6.07 -0.82
C PHE A 50 -8.34 5.03 -1.94
N PHE A 51 -9.55 4.90 -2.49
CA PHE A 51 -9.80 3.93 -3.56
C PHE A 51 -9.06 4.27 -4.86
N ARG A 52 -8.87 5.56 -5.16
CA ARG A 52 -8.05 5.98 -6.31
C ARG A 52 -6.58 5.58 -6.12
N ALA A 53 -6.01 5.87 -4.96
CA ALA A 53 -4.64 5.50 -4.61
C ALA A 53 -4.44 3.97 -4.64
N LEU A 54 -5.35 3.22 -4.03
CA LEU A 54 -5.31 1.75 -4.01
C LEU A 54 -5.33 1.16 -5.42
N LYS A 55 -6.25 1.61 -6.27
CA LYS A 55 -6.31 1.17 -7.68
C LYS A 55 -5.04 1.53 -8.44
N HIS A 56 -4.48 2.71 -8.20
CA HIS A 56 -3.28 3.16 -8.89
C HIS A 56 -2.07 2.32 -8.50
N LEU A 57 -1.91 2.02 -7.21
CA LEU A 57 -0.83 1.17 -6.71
C LEU A 57 -0.93 -0.29 -7.20
N ILE A 58 -2.14 -0.83 -7.30
CA ILE A 58 -2.36 -2.14 -7.92
C ILE A 58 -1.99 -2.11 -9.40
N LYS A 59 -2.45 -1.08 -10.14
CA LYS A 59 -2.15 -0.91 -11.56
C LYS A 59 -0.64 -0.74 -11.83
N ARG A 60 0.07 -0.05 -10.94
CA ARG A 60 1.53 0.12 -11.00
C ARG A 60 2.31 -1.13 -10.58
N GLY A 61 1.63 -2.16 -10.07
CA GLY A 61 2.28 -3.41 -9.65
C GLY A 61 3.00 -3.32 -8.31
N TYR A 62 2.64 -2.38 -7.44
CA TYR A 62 3.17 -2.32 -6.07
C TYR A 62 2.35 -3.20 -5.12
N LEU A 63 1.03 -3.27 -5.35
CA LEU A 63 0.08 -4.02 -4.53
C LEU A 63 -0.62 -5.11 -5.37
N GLU A 64 -0.88 -6.25 -4.74
CA GLU A 64 -1.74 -7.29 -5.28
C GLU A 64 -2.94 -7.48 -4.37
N LYS A 65 -4.11 -7.63 -4.99
CA LYS A 65 -5.34 -8.00 -4.31
C LYS A 65 -5.39 -9.53 -4.21
N THR A 66 -5.33 -10.05 -3.00
CA THR A 66 -5.40 -11.48 -2.69
C THR A 66 -6.82 -11.84 -2.27
N GLY A 67 -7.60 -12.40 -3.20
CA GLY A 67 -8.93 -12.97 -2.91
C GLY A 67 -10.12 -12.27 -3.56
N ALA A 68 -11.30 -12.89 -3.38
CA ALA A 68 -12.55 -12.48 -4.00
C ALA A 68 -13.30 -11.41 -3.19
N GLU A 69 -13.68 -10.34 -3.89
CA GLU A 69 -14.60 -9.26 -3.50
C GLU A 69 -14.58 -8.81 -2.03
N LYS A 70 -15.30 -9.51 -1.14
CA LYS A 70 -15.56 -9.08 0.26
C LYS A 70 -14.48 -9.49 1.26
N ARG A 71 -13.68 -10.52 0.96
CA ARG A 71 -12.56 -10.99 1.81
C ARG A 71 -11.22 -10.83 1.11
N ALA A 72 -11.14 -9.88 0.19
CA ALA A 72 -9.90 -9.61 -0.48
C ALA A 72 -8.94 -8.90 0.47
N GLY A 73 -7.79 -9.51 0.72
CA GLY A 73 -6.66 -8.84 1.29
C GLY A 73 -5.83 -8.13 0.22
N TYR A 74 -4.88 -7.36 0.69
CA TYR A 74 -3.90 -6.66 -0.12
C TYR A 74 -2.54 -7.00 0.43
N LYS A 75 -1.58 -7.28 -0.45
CA LYS A 75 -0.18 -7.50 -0.07
C LYS A 75 0.74 -6.71 -0.99
N LEU A 76 1.94 -6.43 -0.49
CA LEU A 76 3.02 -5.90 -1.32
C LEU A 76 3.57 -7.00 -2.22
N ILE A 77 3.70 -6.69 -3.50
CA ILE A 77 4.34 -7.58 -4.50
C ILE A 77 5.67 -7.03 -5.00
N ASN A 78 5.81 -5.72 -5.04
CA ASN A 78 7.05 -5.07 -5.41
C ASN A 78 7.26 -3.89 -4.45
N ALA A 79 8.00 -4.11 -3.37
CA ALA A 79 8.34 -3.03 -2.47
C ALA A 79 9.57 -2.30 -3.03
N PRO A 80 9.51 -0.98 -3.30
CA PRO A 80 10.71 -0.21 -3.59
C PRO A 80 11.74 -0.38 -2.47
N LEU A 81 13.02 -0.44 -2.83
CA LEU A 81 14.16 -0.87 -1.99
C LEU A 81 14.34 -0.09 -0.67
N GLY A 82 13.58 0.97 -0.43
CA GLY A 82 13.55 1.72 0.84
C GLY A 82 12.42 1.35 1.82
N LEU A 83 11.49 0.44 1.48
CA LEU A 83 10.39 0.02 2.36
C LEU A 83 10.68 -1.26 3.16
N VAL A 84 11.71 -2.01 2.76
CA VAL A 84 12.17 -3.22 3.43
C VAL A 84 13.50 -2.92 4.15
N PRO A 85 13.60 -3.10 5.48
CA PRO A 85 14.92 -3.10 6.11
C PRO A 85 15.70 -4.29 5.54
N LEU A 86 16.95 -4.03 5.13
CA LEU A 86 17.96 -5.07 4.91
C LEU A 86 17.89 -6.04 6.09
N GLN A 87 17.70 -7.32 5.76
CA GLN A 87 17.76 -8.43 6.72
C GLN A 87 19.05 -8.37 7.53
#